data_AF-A0A212CLV1-F1
#
_entry.id   AF-A0A212CLV1-F1
#
_cell.length_a   1.000
_cell.length_b   1.000
_cell.length_c   1.000
_cell.angle_alpha   90.00
_cell.angle_beta   90.00
_cell.angle_gamma   90.00
#
_symmetry.space_group_name_H-M   'P 1'
#
loop_
_entity.id
_entity.type
_entity.pdbx_description
1 polymer ?
#
loop_
_entity_poly.entity_id
_entity_poly.type
_entity_poly.pdbx_seq_one_letter_code
_entity_poly.pdbx_strand_id
1 'polypeptide(L)'
;VAAATGHTVVLVDQTEDILAKSRKGIEESLRKVAKKKFAENPKGADEFVAKTLSSISTSTDAASVVHSTDLVVEAIVENLQVKNELFKRLDKFAAEHTIFASNTSSLQITSLANSTTRQDRFAGLHFFNPVPLMKLVEVIKTPMTSQKTFESLLDFSRALGKHPVACKVVYG
;
A
#
# COMPACT_ATOMS: atom_id res chain seq x y z
N VAL A 1 -6.94 -4.98 2.90
CA VAL A 1 -6.52 -4.87 4.33
C VAL A 1 -6.67 -3.44 4.84
N ALA A 2 -6.04 -2.44 4.21
CA ALA A 2 -6.19 -1.03 4.60
C ALA A 2 -7.65 -0.57 4.78
N ALA A 3 -8.48 -0.75 3.76
CA ALA A 3 -9.91 -0.40 3.83
C ALA A 3 -10.67 -1.10 4.98
N ALA A 4 -10.35 -2.37 5.26
CA ALA A 4 -10.98 -3.13 6.34
C ALA A 4 -10.61 -2.63 7.75
N THR A 5 -9.62 -1.75 7.84
CA THR A 5 -9.13 -1.14 9.09
C THR A 5 -9.46 0.35 9.19
N GLY A 6 -10.36 0.86 8.32
CA GLY A 6 -10.87 2.23 8.40
C GLY A 6 -10.14 3.26 7.55
N HIS A 7 -9.18 2.84 6.72
CA HIS A 7 -8.49 3.74 5.80
C HIS A 7 -9.29 3.90 4.50
N THR A 8 -9.39 5.13 3.97
CA THR A 8 -9.89 5.34 2.60
C THR A 8 -8.80 4.95 1.62
N VAL A 9 -9.15 4.18 0.59
CA VAL A 9 -8.19 3.65 -0.39
C VAL A 9 -8.65 4.01 -1.79
N VAL A 10 -7.72 4.50 -2.59
CA VAL A 10 -7.90 4.61 -4.05
C VAL A 10 -7.02 3.54 -4.69
N LEU A 11 -7.64 2.57 -5.36
CA LEU A 11 -6.94 1.57 -6.15
C LEU A 11 -6.67 2.15 -7.54
N VAL A 12 -5.41 2.18 -7.94
CA VAL A 12 -5.01 2.72 -9.24
C VAL A 12 -4.39 1.62 -10.09
N ASP A 13 -4.83 1.53 -11.35
CA ASP A 13 -4.31 0.59 -12.34
C ASP A 13 -4.48 1.18 -13.76
N GLN A 14 -3.99 0.49 -14.78
CA GLN A 14 -3.91 1.02 -16.14
C GLN A 14 -5.26 1.12 -16.86
N THR A 15 -6.20 0.22 -16.56
CA THR A 15 -7.51 0.17 -17.24
C THR A 15 -8.64 -0.14 -16.28
N GLU A 16 -9.84 0.34 -16.62
CA GLU A 16 -11.07 0.04 -15.87
C GLU A 16 -11.36 -1.47 -15.78
N ASP A 17 -11.00 -2.24 -16.81
CA ASP A 17 -11.18 -3.70 -16.81
C ASP A 17 -10.31 -4.39 -15.75
N ILE A 18 -9.06 -3.94 -15.57
CA ILE A 18 -8.18 -4.47 -14.52
C ILE A 18 -8.72 -4.07 -13.15
N LEU A 19 -9.17 -2.82 -13.00
CA LEU A 19 -9.77 -2.32 -11.76
C LEU A 19 -11.03 -3.10 -11.37
N ALA A 20 -11.92 -3.38 -12.33
CA ALA A 20 -13.12 -4.17 -12.11
C ALA A 20 -12.79 -5.60 -11.64
N LYS A 21 -11.81 -6.25 -12.29
CA LYS A 21 -11.32 -7.58 -11.89
C LYS A 21 -10.70 -7.56 -10.49
N SER A 22 -9.86 -6.57 -10.19
CA SER A 22 -9.23 -6.40 -8.88
C SER A 22 -10.26 -6.15 -7.78
N ARG A 23 -11.26 -5.30 -8.04
CA ARG A 23 -12.37 -5.04 -7.10
C ARG A 23 -13.17 -6.30 -6.80
N LYS A 24 -13.47 -7.11 -7.81
CA LYS A 24 -14.13 -8.41 -7.63
C LYS A 24 -13.27 -9.36 -6.79
N GLY A 25 -11.97 -9.46 -7.07
CA GLY A 25 -11.04 -10.27 -6.28
C GLY A 25 -10.93 -9.82 -4.82
N ILE A 26 -10.94 -8.51 -4.58
CA ILE A 26 -10.99 -7.92 -3.23
C ILE A 26 -12.29 -8.32 -2.52
N GLU A 27 -13.45 -8.20 -3.18
CA GLU A 27 -14.74 -8.60 -2.61
C GLU A 27 -14.75 -10.10 -2.23
N GLU A 28 -14.31 -10.98 -3.12
CA GLU A 28 -14.24 -12.42 -2.86
C GLU A 28 -13.33 -12.74 -1.67
N SER A 29 -12.18 -12.08 -1.59
CA SER A 29 -11.24 -12.20 -0.47
C SER A 29 -11.85 -11.70 0.84
N LEU A 30 -12.54 -10.55 0.81
CA LEU A 30 -13.23 -9.99 1.96
C LEU A 30 -14.35 -10.89 2.45
N ARG A 31 -15.15 -11.49 1.56
CA ARG A 31 -16.20 -12.45 1.94
C ARG A 31 -15.63 -13.68 2.64
N LYS A 32 -14.49 -14.21 2.18
CA LYS A 32 -13.78 -15.32 2.85
C LYS A 32 -13.31 -14.94 4.25
N VAL A 33 -12.77 -13.73 4.42
CA VAL A 33 -12.36 -13.20 5.73
C VAL A 33 -13.57 -12.97 6.64
N ALA A 34 -14.63 -12.37 6.12
CA ALA A 34 -15.85 -12.06 6.85
C ALA A 34 -16.54 -13.33 7.36
N LYS A 35 -16.64 -14.37 6.52
CA LYS A 35 -17.20 -15.68 6.91
C LYS A 35 -16.46 -16.30 8.10
N LYS A 36 -15.13 -16.14 8.18
CA LYS A 36 -14.34 -16.64 9.31
C LYS A 36 -14.49 -15.76 10.55
N LYS A 37 -14.49 -14.43 10.39
CA LYS A 37 -14.53 -13.46 11.49
C LYS A 37 -15.91 -13.34 12.14
N PHE A 38 -16.97 -13.54 11.37
CA PHE A 38 -18.36 -13.34 11.78
C PHE A 38 -19.18 -14.64 11.60
N ALA A 39 -18.59 -15.80 11.91
CA ALA A 39 -19.22 -17.11 11.70
C ALA A 39 -20.61 -17.23 12.35
N GLU A 40 -20.81 -16.58 13.50
CA GLU A 40 -22.07 -16.58 14.26
C GLU A 40 -22.94 -15.33 13.98
N ASN A 41 -22.48 -14.40 13.14
CA ASN A 41 -23.21 -13.17 12.82
C ASN A 41 -23.18 -12.85 11.31
N PRO A 42 -24.01 -13.52 10.49
CA PRO A 42 -24.05 -13.31 9.04
C PRO A 42 -24.34 -11.85 8.64
N LYS A 43 -25.23 -11.17 9.36
CA LYS A 43 -25.56 -9.75 9.10
C LYS A 43 -24.33 -8.85 9.30
N GLY A 44 -23.58 -9.05 10.39
CA GLY A 44 -22.34 -8.33 10.65
C GLY A 44 -21.26 -8.61 9.59
N ALA A 45 -21.26 -9.81 8.99
CA ALA A 45 -20.37 -10.13 7.88
C ALA A 45 -20.67 -9.28 6.64
N ASP A 46 -21.95 -9.15 6.26
CA ASP A 46 -22.37 -8.35 5.11
C ASP A 46 -22.14 -6.85 5.32
N GLU A 47 -22.45 -6.32 6.52
CA GLU A 47 -22.17 -4.93 6.89
C GLU A 47 -20.68 -4.62 6.82
N PHE A 48 -19.83 -5.53 7.32
CA PHE A 48 -18.38 -5.38 7.25
C PHE A 48 -17.87 -5.35 5.81
N VAL A 49 -18.36 -6.24 4.94
CA VAL A 49 -17.99 -6.27 3.52
C VAL A 49 -18.44 -4.99 2.83
N ALA A 50 -19.70 -4.58 2.99
CA ALA A 50 -20.25 -3.38 2.37
C ALA A 50 -19.49 -2.13 2.79
N LYS A 51 -19.26 -1.94 4.09
CA LYS A 51 -18.50 -0.82 4.64
C LYS A 51 -17.06 -0.79 4.11
N THR A 52 -16.41 -1.94 4.04
CA THR A 52 -15.03 -2.02 3.53
C THR A 52 -14.97 -1.64 2.06
N LEU A 53 -15.91 -2.13 1.24
CA LEU A 53 -15.97 -1.81 -0.19
C LEU A 53 -16.32 -0.34 -0.46
N SER A 54 -17.12 0.30 0.39
CA SER A 54 -17.42 1.73 0.26
C SER A 54 -16.21 2.64 0.51
N SER A 55 -15.22 2.16 1.27
CA SER A 55 -13.96 2.86 1.50
C SER A 55 -12.95 2.68 0.36
N ILE A 56 -13.29 1.93 -0.69
CA ILE A 56 -12.42 1.70 -1.85
C ILE A 56 -13.03 2.40 -3.08
N SER A 57 -12.28 3.34 -3.62
CA SER A 57 -12.53 3.94 -4.94
C SER A 57 -11.46 3.49 -5.93
N THR A 58 -11.68 3.73 -7.21
CA THR A 58 -10.77 3.35 -8.29
C THR A 58 -10.43 4.55 -9.17
N SER A 59 -9.24 4.56 -9.76
CA SER A 59 -8.85 5.56 -10.76
C SER A 59 -7.85 4.94 -11.75
N THR A 60 -7.85 5.41 -12.99
CA THR A 60 -6.83 5.08 -13.99
C THR A 60 -5.71 6.10 -14.08
N ASP A 61 -5.79 7.21 -13.33
CA ASP A 61 -4.77 8.24 -13.30
C ASP A 61 -4.24 8.49 -11.89
N ALA A 62 -3.07 7.92 -11.61
CA ALA A 62 -2.38 8.06 -10.34
C ALA A 62 -2.01 9.53 -10.03
N ALA A 63 -1.72 10.35 -11.05
CA ALA A 63 -1.34 11.75 -10.85
C ALA A 63 -2.52 12.59 -10.36
N SER A 64 -3.73 12.31 -10.84
CA SER A 64 -4.95 12.97 -10.36
C SER A 64 -5.28 12.69 -8.90
N VAL A 65 -4.79 11.60 -8.31
CA VAL A 65 -5.15 11.16 -6.96
C VAL A 65 -4.09 11.55 -5.91
N VAL A 66 -2.82 11.55 -6.31
CA VAL A 66 -1.70 11.65 -5.36
C VAL A 66 -1.64 12.97 -4.60
N HIS A 67 -2.21 14.05 -5.14
CA HIS A 67 -2.24 15.37 -4.51
C HIS A 67 -2.99 15.41 -3.16
N SER A 68 -3.91 14.47 -2.94
CA SER A 68 -4.69 14.35 -1.69
C SER A 68 -4.39 13.04 -0.94
N THR A 69 -3.23 12.43 -1.18
CA THR A 69 -2.87 11.12 -0.64
C THR A 69 -1.81 11.25 0.44
N ASP A 70 -2.03 10.62 1.60
CA ASP A 70 -1.04 10.62 2.70
C ASP A 70 0.06 9.55 2.49
N LEU A 71 -0.31 8.38 1.95
CA LEU A 71 0.58 7.26 1.72
C LEU A 71 0.29 6.59 0.36
N VAL A 72 1.32 6.54 -0.49
CA VAL A 72 1.33 5.74 -1.73
C VAL A 72 2.01 4.41 -1.46
N VAL A 73 1.34 3.31 -1.79
CA VAL A 73 1.94 1.96 -1.79
C VAL A 73 1.99 1.46 -3.22
N GLU A 74 3.21 1.38 -3.77
CA GLU A 74 3.48 0.92 -5.11
C GLU A 74 3.61 -0.62 -5.14
N ALA A 75 2.81 -1.27 -5.99
CA ALA A 75 2.81 -2.73 -6.20
C ALA A 75 2.62 -3.10 -7.69
N ILE A 76 3.27 -2.35 -8.59
CA ILE A 76 3.33 -2.60 -10.03
C ILE A 76 4.41 -3.64 -10.37
N VAL A 77 4.50 -3.97 -11.66
CA VAL A 77 5.51 -4.90 -12.22
C VAL A 77 6.91 -4.65 -11.66
N GLU A 78 7.62 -5.73 -11.35
CA GLU A 78 8.94 -5.69 -10.71
C GLU A 78 10.05 -5.29 -11.70
N ASN A 79 10.01 -4.03 -12.13
CA ASN A 79 10.95 -3.42 -13.05
C ASN A 79 11.38 -2.04 -12.52
N LEU A 80 12.70 -1.86 -12.38
CA LEU A 80 13.28 -0.65 -11.77
C LEU A 80 12.94 0.62 -12.57
N GLN A 81 13.04 0.56 -13.90
CA GLN A 81 12.79 1.70 -14.78
C GLN A 81 11.33 2.14 -14.67
N VAL A 82 10.39 1.21 -14.77
CA VAL A 82 8.95 1.50 -14.70
C VAL A 82 8.57 2.08 -13.34
N LYS A 83 9.07 1.51 -12.23
CA LYS A 83 8.81 2.06 -10.88
C LYS A 83 9.42 3.44 -10.70
N ASN A 84 10.65 3.67 -11.19
CA ASN A 84 11.29 4.98 -11.14
C ASN A 84 10.51 6.04 -11.93
N GLU A 85 10.01 5.69 -13.12
CA GLU A 85 9.18 6.60 -13.92
C GLU A 85 7.86 6.93 -13.22
N LEU A 86 7.21 5.93 -12.61
CA LEU A 86 6.02 6.14 -11.81
C LEU A 86 6.29 7.10 -10.65
N PHE A 87 7.29 6.82 -9.81
CA PHE A 87 7.60 7.68 -8.66
C PHE A 87 8.02 9.09 -9.07
N LYS A 88 8.83 9.25 -10.14
CA LYS A 88 9.14 10.57 -10.71
C LYS A 88 7.90 11.35 -11.13
N ARG A 89 6.93 10.67 -11.74
CA ARG A 89 5.67 11.30 -12.16
C ARG A 89 4.84 11.72 -10.95
N LEU A 90 4.69 10.82 -9.97
CA LEU A 90 3.89 11.09 -8.76
C LEU A 90 4.49 12.21 -7.92
N ASP A 91 5.81 12.26 -7.79
CA ASP A 91 6.50 13.25 -6.96
C ASP A 91 6.18 14.69 -7.35
N LYS A 92 5.89 14.94 -8.63
CA LYS A 92 5.51 16.27 -9.16
C LYS A 92 4.15 16.77 -8.65
N PHE A 93 3.25 15.86 -8.28
CA PHE A 93 1.86 16.18 -7.92
C PHE A 93 1.53 15.81 -6.48
N ALA A 94 2.34 14.99 -5.84
CA ALA A 94 2.13 14.55 -4.47
C ALA A 94 2.30 15.72 -3.49
N ALA A 95 1.39 15.82 -2.52
CA ALA A 95 1.49 16.81 -1.45
C ALA A 95 2.82 16.66 -0.70
N GLU A 96 3.29 17.73 -0.07
CA GLU A 96 4.60 17.74 0.59
C GLU A 96 4.73 16.61 1.63
N HIS A 97 3.65 16.32 2.36
CA HIS A 97 3.62 15.33 3.43
C HIS A 97 3.51 13.87 2.94
N THR A 98 3.18 13.62 1.67
CA THR A 98 2.92 12.27 1.17
C THR A 98 4.14 11.37 1.32
N ILE A 99 3.94 10.20 1.92
CA ILE A 99 4.93 9.13 2.02
C ILE A 99 4.82 8.22 0.80
N PHE A 100 5.96 7.86 0.20
CA PHE A 100 6.05 6.83 -0.82
C PHE A 100 6.62 5.54 -0.25
N ALA A 101 5.95 4.44 -0.53
CA ALA A 101 6.40 3.11 -0.16
C ALA A 101 6.33 2.17 -1.36
N SER A 102 7.35 1.33 -1.54
CA SER A 102 7.33 0.24 -2.53
C SER A 102 7.15 -1.10 -1.84
N ASN A 103 6.29 -1.96 -2.40
CA ASN A 103 6.10 -3.36 -2.02
C ASN A 103 7.11 -4.30 -2.71
N THR A 104 8.15 -3.76 -3.36
CA THR A 104 9.19 -4.57 -4.04
C THR A 104 9.79 -5.63 -3.12
N SER A 105 10.08 -6.80 -3.68
CA SER A 105 10.72 -7.91 -2.98
C SER A 105 12.21 -8.06 -3.34
N SER A 106 12.66 -7.48 -4.46
CA SER A 106 14.02 -7.69 -4.98
C SER A 106 14.79 -6.41 -5.32
N LEU A 107 14.11 -5.28 -5.51
CA LEU A 107 14.78 -4.03 -5.89
C LEU A 107 15.27 -3.27 -4.65
N GLN A 108 16.40 -2.60 -4.82
CA GLN A 108 16.94 -1.74 -3.78
C GLN A 108 16.06 -0.49 -3.59
N ILE A 109 15.52 -0.32 -2.39
CA ILE A 109 14.71 0.85 -2.00
C ILE A 109 15.47 2.16 -2.25
N THR A 110 16.79 2.18 -2.02
CA THR A 110 17.63 3.35 -2.28
C THR A 110 17.58 3.79 -3.76
N SER A 111 17.60 2.83 -4.69
CA SER A 111 17.53 3.10 -6.13
C SER A 111 16.19 3.70 -6.54
N LEU A 112 15.10 3.26 -5.91
CA LEU A 112 13.76 3.80 -6.11
C LEU A 112 13.63 5.21 -5.51
N ALA A 113 14.09 5.39 -4.27
CA ALA A 113 14.04 6.67 -3.56
C ALA A 113 14.78 7.79 -4.32
N ASN A 114 15.94 7.47 -4.90
CA ASN A 114 16.76 8.41 -5.67
C ASN A 114 16.09 8.92 -6.96
N SER A 115 14.98 8.32 -7.38
CA SER A 115 14.17 8.85 -8.48
C SER A 115 13.30 10.05 -8.07
N THR A 116 13.21 10.35 -6.78
CA THR A 116 12.33 11.38 -6.21
C THR A 116 13.12 12.42 -5.43
N THR A 117 12.49 13.56 -5.16
CA THR A 117 12.97 14.65 -4.31
C THR A 117 12.62 14.46 -2.83
N ARG A 118 11.89 13.38 -2.49
CA ARG A 118 11.37 13.10 -1.13
C ARG A 118 11.99 11.86 -0.51
N GLN A 119 13.30 11.66 -0.64
CA GLN A 119 13.97 10.45 -0.13
C GLN A 119 13.76 10.25 1.38
N ASP A 120 13.56 11.33 2.14
CA ASP A 120 13.24 11.30 3.56
C ASP A 120 11.83 10.77 3.87
N ARG A 121 10.92 10.81 2.88
CA ARG A 121 9.56 10.27 2.91
C ARG A 121 9.38 9.07 1.99
N PHE A 122 10.48 8.36 1.69
CA PHE A 122 10.47 7.14 0.90
C PHE A 122 10.94 5.93 1.72
N ALA A 123 10.27 4.78 1.60
CA ALA A 123 10.67 3.53 2.23
C ALA A 123 10.23 2.28 1.45
N GLY A 124 10.65 1.11 1.89
CA GLY A 124 10.02 -0.16 1.52
C GLY A 124 8.92 -0.54 2.52
N LEU A 125 7.81 -1.06 2.02
CA LEU A 125 6.70 -1.59 2.80
C LEU A 125 6.26 -2.91 2.16
N HIS A 126 6.97 -3.98 2.49
CA HIS A 126 6.85 -5.26 1.81
C HIS A 126 5.88 -6.19 2.56
N PHE A 127 4.75 -6.48 1.90
CA PHE A 127 3.71 -7.39 2.36
C PHE A 127 3.91 -8.79 1.77
N PHE A 128 3.70 -9.81 2.61
CA PHE A 128 3.78 -11.20 2.19
C PHE A 128 2.44 -11.72 1.66
N ASN A 129 2.48 -12.51 0.60
CA ASN A 129 1.29 -13.10 0.00
C ASN A 129 0.90 -14.44 0.65
N PRO A 130 -0.41 -14.70 0.88
CA PRO A 130 -1.54 -13.80 0.66
C PRO A 130 -1.68 -12.73 1.75
N VAL A 131 -1.75 -11.44 1.36
CA VAL A 131 -1.73 -10.29 2.28
C VAL A 131 -2.79 -10.35 3.40
N PRO A 132 -4.05 -10.80 3.19
CA PRO A 132 -5.02 -10.89 4.29
C PRO A 132 -4.66 -11.91 5.38
N LEU A 133 -3.87 -12.95 5.04
CA LEU A 133 -3.55 -14.06 5.94
C LEU A 133 -2.18 -13.88 6.61
N MET A 134 -1.21 -13.31 5.89
CA MET A 134 0.13 -13.12 6.41
C MET A 134 0.17 -11.99 7.45
N LYS A 135 0.80 -12.25 8.59
CA LYS A 135 0.89 -11.27 9.69
C LYS A 135 2.08 -10.32 9.56
N LEU A 136 3.16 -10.77 8.93
CA LEU A 136 4.41 -10.04 8.82
C LEU A 136 4.33 -8.95 7.74
N VAL A 137 4.94 -7.81 8.01
CA VAL A 137 5.24 -6.75 7.04
C VAL A 137 6.66 -6.26 7.29
N GLU A 138 7.48 -6.15 6.26
CA GLU A 138 8.81 -5.58 6.39
C GLU A 138 8.77 -4.09 6.10
N VAL A 139 9.27 -3.28 7.04
CA VAL A 139 9.44 -1.84 6.86
C VAL A 139 10.92 -1.57 6.67
N ILE A 140 11.30 -1.17 5.46
CA ILE A 140 12.70 -1.05 5.05
C ILE A 140 13.04 0.43 4.93
N LYS A 141 13.94 0.92 5.79
CA LYS A 141 14.42 2.30 5.73
C LYS A 141 15.78 2.42 5.05
N THR A 142 15.93 3.43 4.20
CA THR A 142 17.24 3.87 3.70
C THR A 142 17.90 4.81 4.71
N PRO A 143 19.19 5.17 4.57
CA PRO A 143 19.80 6.21 5.40
C PRO A 143 19.14 7.58 5.27
N MET A 144 18.49 7.86 4.13
CA MET A 144 17.81 9.13 3.89
C MET A 144 16.42 9.15 4.52
N THR A 145 15.76 7.99 4.64
CA THR A 145 14.41 7.87 5.20
C THR A 145 14.37 8.45 6.62
N SER A 146 13.52 9.44 6.84
CA SER A 146 13.39 10.09 8.14
C SER A 146 12.83 9.13 9.18
N GLN A 147 13.20 9.38 10.44
CA GLN A 147 12.67 8.61 11.57
C GLN A 147 11.13 8.72 11.66
N LYS A 148 10.57 9.92 11.38
CA LYS A 148 9.13 10.16 11.34
C LYS A 148 8.42 9.30 10.30
N THR A 149 8.97 9.23 9.08
CA THR A 149 8.44 8.38 8.01
C THR A 149 8.45 6.91 8.42
N PHE A 150 9.57 6.47 8.99
CA PHE A 150 9.74 5.09 9.42
C PHE A 150 8.72 4.70 10.50
N GLU A 151 8.56 5.54 11.53
CA GLU A 151 7.57 5.33 12.59
C GLU A 151 6.14 5.33 12.06
N SER A 152 5.82 6.26 11.15
CA SER A 152 4.49 6.33 10.52
C SER A 152 4.14 5.03 9.79
N LEU A 153 5.11 4.40 9.12
CA LEU A 153 4.91 3.12 8.43
C LEU A 153 4.80 1.92 9.38
N LEU A 154 5.54 1.95 10.49
CA LEU A 154 5.38 0.95 11.56
C LEU A 154 3.97 1.05 12.16
N ASP A 155 3.51 2.26 12.47
CA ASP A 155 2.20 2.51 13.05
C ASP A 155 1.07 2.18 12.09
N PHE A 156 1.21 2.56 10.82
CA PHE A 156 0.29 2.14 9.77
C PHE A 156 0.20 0.60 9.72
N SER A 157 1.33 -0.10 9.70
CA SER A 157 1.35 -1.57 9.68
C SER A 157 0.65 -2.18 10.91
N ARG A 158 0.86 -1.62 12.10
CA ARG A 158 0.15 -2.06 13.32
C ARG A 158 -1.35 -1.79 13.23
N ALA A 159 -1.76 -0.62 12.73
CA ALA A 159 -3.17 -0.28 12.51
C ALA A 159 -3.85 -1.23 11.52
N LEU A 160 -3.09 -1.79 10.56
CA LEU A 160 -3.56 -2.85 9.67
C LEU A 160 -3.72 -4.23 10.36
N GLY A 161 -3.40 -4.35 11.65
CA GLY A 161 -3.32 -5.62 12.38
C GLY A 161 -2.13 -6.49 11.97
N LYS A 162 -1.08 -5.89 11.40
CA LYS A 162 0.16 -6.57 11.01
C LYS A 162 1.24 -6.42 12.09
N HIS A 163 2.25 -7.26 11.98
CA HIS A 163 3.45 -7.27 12.81
C HIS A 163 4.59 -6.71 11.95
N PRO A 164 4.89 -5.41 12.04
CA PRO A 164 5.99 -4.85 11.28
C PRO A 164 7.34 -5.33 11.82
N VAL A 165 8.27 -5.65 10.92
CA VAL A 165 9.68 -5.88 11.24
C VAL A 165 10.52 -4.78 10.63
N ALA A 166 11.39 -4.21 11.45
CA ALA A 166 12.33 -3.17 11.07
C ALA A 166 13.49 -3.79 10.29
N CYS A 167 13.61 -3.47 9.00
CA CYS A 167 14.71 -3.95 8.16
C CYS A 167 15.67 -2.80 7.83
N LYS A 168 16.97 -3.13 7.82
CA LYS A 168 18.01 -2.23 7.29
C LYS A 168 18.33 -2.67 5.86
N VAL A 169 18.56 -1.71 4.98
CA VAL A 169 19.13 -2.00 3.65
C VAL A 169 20.52 -2.59 3.85
N VAL A 170 20.78 -3.76 3.27
CA VAL A 170 22.11 -4.34 3.19
C VAL A 170 22.74 -3.84 1.90
N TYR A 171 23.85 -3.11 2.02
CA TYR A 171 24.68 -2.76 0.87
C TYR A 171 25.56 -3.98 0.56
N GLY A 172 25.30 -4.61 -0.59
CA GLY A 172 26.12 -5.66 -1.18
C GLY A 172 26.65 -5.20 -2.52
#